data_AF-A0A1C2XUY3-F1
#
_entry.id   AF-A0A1C2XUY3-F1
#
_cell.length_a   1.000
_cell.length_b   1.000
_cell.length_c   1.000
_cell.angle_alpha   90.00
_cell.angle_beta   90.00
_cell.angle_gamma   90.00
#
_symmetry.space_group_name_H-M   'P 1'
#
loop_
_entity.id
_entity.type
_entity.pdbx_description
1 polymer ?
#
loop_
_entity_poly.entity_id
_entity_poly.type
_entity_poly.pdbx_seq_one_letter_code
_entity_poly.pdbx_strand_id
1 'polypeptide(L)'
;MSKKRVLVSRIKSILILGLVISSFALPVYADEPKLVSGTLALFTAATSWLTGLIPVGSGLFLGYQAWLKSMSEDQAIIAEKNRLMKNVLIGAAIATTASGLARIILGFYS
;
A
#
# COMPACT_ATOMS: atom_id res chain seq x y z
N MET A 1 11.81 15.99 32.69
CA MET A 1 12.00 15.36 31.34
C MET A 1 10.64 15.25 30.66
N SER A 2 10.44 15.80 29.45
CA SER A 2 9.10 15.99 28.85
C SER A 2 8.49 14.67 28.32
N LYS A 3 7.24 14.36 28.67
CA LYS A 3 6.49 13.15 28.25
C LYS A 3 6.52 12.90 26.73
N LYS A 4 6.57 13.98 25.92
CA LYS A 4 6.67 13.90 24.46
C LYS A 4 7.98 13.24 23.98
N ARG A 5 9.10 13.47 24.66
CA ARG A 5 10.40 12.87 24.29
C ARG A 5 10.42 11.35 24.55
N VAL A 6 9.77 10.89 25.61
CA VAL A 6 9.68 9.46 25.93
C VAL A 6 8.82 8.73 24.91
N LEU A 7 7.69 9.32 24.50
CA LEU A 7 6.81 8.72 23.48
C LEU A 7 7.52 8.56 22.12
N VAL A 8 8.23 9.60 21.67
CA VAL A 8 9.00 9.55 20.41
C VAL A 8 10.12 8.50 20.47
N SER A 9 10.79 8.35 21.61
CA SER A 9 11.82 7.32 21.79
C SER A 9 11.23 5.91 21.71
N ARG A 10 10.05 5.66 22.29
CA ARG A 10 9.40 4.35 22.28
C ARG A 10 8.91 3.97 20.87
N ILE A 11 8.36 4.93 20.12
CA ILE A 11 7.95 4.72 18.72
C ILE A 11 9.15 4.34 17.85
N LYS A 12 10.28 5.05 18.00
CA LYS A 12 11.52 4.71 17.27
C LYS A 12 12.01 3.30 17.62
N SER A 13 11.99 2.92 18.89
CA SER A 13 12.38 1.57 19.32
C SER A 13 11.47 0.49 18.72
N ILE A 14 10.15 0.73 18.64
CA ILE A 14 9.20 -0.21 18.02
C ILE A 14 9.46 -0.35 16.51
N LEU A 15 9.74 0.76 15.81
CA LEU A 15 10.06 0.74 14.39
C LEU A 15 11.37 -0.01 14.10
N ILE A 16 12.40 0.19 14.93
CA ILE A 16 13.68 -0.51 14.80
C ILE A 16 13.51 -2.01 15.12
N LEU A 17 12.72 -2.36 16.13
CA LEU A 17 12.44 -3.75 16.47
C LEU A 17 11.69 -4.45 15.32
N GLY A 18 10.71 -3.78 14.70
CA GLY A 18 10.00 -4.29 13.52
C GLY A 18 10.93 -4.50 12.32
N LEU A 19 11.89 -3.60 12.10
CA LEU A 19 12.89 -3.74 11.05
C LEU A 19 13.81 -4.95 11.29
N VAL A 20 14.26 -5.16 12.54
CA VAL A 20 15.14 -6.28 12.89
C VAL A 20 14.42 -7.63 12.75
N ILE A 21 13.16 -7.73 13.17
CA ILE A 21 12.36 -8.97 13.02
C ILE A 21 12.22 -9.34 11.53
N SER A 22 12.09 -8.35 10.65
CA SER A 22 12.04 -8.60 9.20
C SER A 22 13.35 -9.13 8.61
N SER A 23 14.49 -8.88 9.26
CA SER A 23 15.81 -9.37 8.84
C SER A 23 16.12 -10.80 9.30
N PHE A 24 15.35 -11.36 10.24
CA PHE A 24 15.51 -12.72 10.76
C PHE A 24 14.39 -13.69 10.33
N ALA A 25 13.54 -13.29 9.38
CA ALA A 25 12.59 -14.20 8.76
C ALA A 25 13.35 -15.19 7.86
N LEU A 26 13.80 -16.30 8.43
CA LEU A 26 14.29 -17.45 7.66
C LEU A 26 13.12 -18.04 6.88
N PRO A 27 13.30 -18.42 5.59
CA PRO A 27 12.28 -19.18 4.87
C PRO A 27 12.17 -20.56 5.52
N VAL A 28 11.07 -20.80 6.22
CA VAL A 28 10.65 -22.14 6.63
C VAL A 28 10.20 -22.85 5.35
N TYR A 29 11.03 -23.78 4.85
CA TYR A 29 10.67 -24.67 3.75
C TYR A 29 9.64 -25.69 4.25
N ALA A 30 8.36 -25.38 4.06
CA ALA A 30 7.28 -26.36 4.11
C ALA A 30 7.10 -26.95 2.71
N ASP A 31 7.05 -28.27 2.61
CA ASP A 31 6.89 -29.04 1.36
C ASP A 31 5.66 -28.52 0.57
N GLU A 32 5.88 -28.03 -0.66
CA GLU A 32 4.88 -27.26 -1.43
C GLU A 32 3.67 -28.12 -1.85
N PRO A 33 2.42 -27.70 -1.57
CA PRO A 33 1.27 -28.17 -2.34
C PRO A 33 1.36 -27.52 -3.72
N LYS A 34 1.54 -28.35 -4.76
CA LYS A 34 1.61 -27.99 -6.18
C LYS A 34 0.35 -27.23 -6.66
N LEU A 35 0.22 -25.96 -6.31
CA LEU A 35 -0.45 -25.02 -7.20
C LEU A 35 0.31 -25.12 -8.53
N VAL A 36 -0.38 -25.49 -9.61
CA VAL A 36 0.21 -25.63 -10.95
C VAL A 36 1.09 -24.40 -11.19
N SER A 37 2.41 -24.56 -11.30
CA SER A 37 3.37 -23.45 -11.16
C SER A 37 3.05 -22.23 -12.03
N GLY A 38 2.36 -22.45 -13.16
CA GLY A 38 1.83 -21.40 -14.02
C GLY A 38 0.79 -20.46 -13.37
N THR A 39 -0.12 -20.96 -12.53
CA THR A 39 -1.12 -20.11 -11.85
C THR A 39 -0.46 -19.25 -10.77
N LEU A 40 0.48 -19.82 -10.00
CA LEU A 40 1.24 -19.08 -9.01
C LEU A 40 2.12 -17.99 -9.66
N ALA A 41 2.77 -18.29 -10.79
CA ALA A 41 3.52 -17.31 -11.56
C ALA A 41 2.63 -16.18 -12.09
N LEU A 42 1.44 -16.51 -12.61
CA LEU A 42 0.48 -15.52 -13.12
C LEU A 42 0.01 -14.59 -12.00
N PHE A 43 -0.40 -15.12 -10.85
CA PHE A 43 -0.86 -14.32 -9.72
C PHE A 43 0.24 -13.47 -9.10
N THR A 44 1.47 -14.00 -9.03
CA THR A 44 2.64 -13.25 -8.54
C THR A 44 2.99 -12.10 -9.46
N ALA A 45 3.00 -12.34 -10.77
CA ALA A 45 3.19 -11.28 -11.76
C ALA A 45 2.06 -10.24 -11.65
N ALA A 46 0.80 -10.67 -11.74
CA ALA A 46 -0.35 -9.77 -11.72
C ALA A 46 -0.40 -8.89 -10.46
N THR A 47 -0.18 -9.47 -9.28
CA THR A 47 -0.13 -8.72 -8.02
C THR A 47 1.05 -7.75 -7.98
N SER A 48 2.21 -8.11 -8.53
CA SER A 48 3.36 -7.21 -8.64
C SER A 48 3.07 -6.00 -9.53
N TRP A 49 2.45 -6.21 -10.68
CA TRP A 49 2.01 -5.12 -11.56
C TRP A 49 0.95 -4.25 -10.88
N LEU A 50 0.00 -4.87 -10.18
CA LEU A 50 -1.09 -4.17 -9.50
C LEU A 50 -0.56 -3.27 -8.37
N THR A 51 0.38 -3.75 -7.55
CA THR A 51 1.02 -2.94 -6.49
C THR A 51 1.77 -1.73 -7.05
N GLY A 52 2.33 -1.83 -8.26
CA GLY A 52 3.00 -0.70 -8.92
C GLY A 52 2.02 0.27 -9.61
N LEU A 53 1.00 -0.25 -10.28
CA LEU A 53 0.07 0.56 -11.08
C LEU A 53 -0.93 1.36 -10.22
N ILE A 54 -1.37 0.82 -9.07
CA ILE A 54 -2.31 1.52 -8.18
C ILE A 54 -1.77 2.90 -7.72
N PRO A 55 -0.56 3.03 -7.14
CA PRO A 55 -0.05 4.34 -6.70
C PRO A 55 0.20 5.29 -7.88
N VAL A 56 0.65 4.78 -9.03
CA VAL A 56 0.88 5.62 -10.23
C VAL A 56 -0.45 6.15 -10.77
N GLY A 57 -1.44 5.28 -10.98
CA GLY A 57 -2.75 5.66 -11.52
C GLY A 57 -3.52 6.58 -10.58
N SER A 58 -3.52 6.29 -9.28
CA SER A 58 -4.14 7.16 -8.28
C SER A 58 -3.43 8.52 -8.18
N GLY A 59 -2.09 8.53 -8.23
CA GLY A 59 -1.30 9.77 -8.24
C GLY A 59 -1.62 10.66 -9.44
N LEU A 60 -1.71 10.09 -10.65
CA LEU A 60 -2.11 10.83 -11.86
C LEU A 60 -3.53 11.40 -11.75
N PHE A 61 -4.49 10.59 -11.28
CA PHE A 61 -5.86 11.05 -11.11
C PHE A 61 -5.97 12.16 -10.06
N LEU A 62 -5.27 12.01 -8.92
CA LEU A 62 -5.23 13.04 -7.88
C LEU A 62 -4.59 14.33 -8.40
N GLY A 63 -3.50 14.23 -9.16
CA GLY A 63 -2.86 15.37 -9.81
C GLY A 63 -3.78 16.09 -10.77
N TYR A 64 -4.51 15.35 -11.61
CA TYR A 64 -5.50 15.91 -12.53
C TYR A 64 -6.64 16.62 -11.80
N GLN A 65 -7.23 16.01 -10.77
CA GLN A 65 -8.28 16.66 -9.99
C GLN A 65 -7.76 17.86 -9.19
N ALA A 66 -6.52 17.81 -8.69
CA ALA A 66 -5.89 18.95 -8.01
C ALA A 66 -5.67 20.12 -8.98
N TRP A 67 -5.30 19.84 -10.23
CA TRP A 67 -5.16 20.85 -11.26
C TRP A 67 -6.50 21.49 -11.62
N LEU A 68 -7.55 20.69 -11.86
CA LEU A 68 -8.90 21.21 -12.10
C LEU A 68 -9.40 22.05 -10.92
N LYS A 69 -9.10 21.64 -9.68
CA LYS A 69 -9.41 22.39 -8.48
C LYS A 69 -8.67 23.75 -8.44
N SER A 70 -7.41 23.81 -8.88
CA SER A 70 -6.65 25.08 -8.92
C SER A 70 -7.16 26.08 -9.95
N MET A 71 -7.91 25.61 -10.95
CA MET A 71 -8.48 26.46 -12.01
C MET A 71 -9.89 26.95 -11.70
N SER A 72 -10.46 26.57 -10.56
CA SER A 72 -11.82 26.93 -10.17
C SER A 72 -11.82 27.73 -8.87
N GLU A 73 -12.60 28.81 -8.83
CA GLU A 73 -12.83 29.61 -7.62
C GLU A 73 -14.16 29.27 -6.93
N ASP A 74 -15.00 28.45 -7.57
CA ASP A 74 -16.28 28.03 -7.02
C ASP A 74 -16.11 26.98 -5.92
N GLN A 75 -16.56 27.33 -4.72
CA GLN A 75 -16.48 26.47 -3.54
C GLN A 75 -17.27 25.16 -3.70
N ALA A 76 -18.37 25.16 -4.47
CA ALA A 76 -19.15 23.94 -4.72
C ALA A 76 -18.35 22.92 -5.54
N ILE A 77 -17.70 23.38 -6.61
CA ILE A 77 -16.85 22.55 -7.47
C ILE A 77 -15.63 22.04 -6.67
N ILE A 78 -14.99 22.92 -5.91
CA ILE A 78 -13.83 22.56 -5.07
C ILE A 78 -14.20 21.47 -4.06
N ALA A 79 -15.37 21.58 -3.41
CA ALA A 79 -15.85 20.57 -2.45
C ALA A 79 -16.09 19.21 -3.11
N GLU A 80 -16.67 19.20 -4.31
CA GLU A 80 -16.86 17.96 -5.09
C GLU A 80 -15.52 17.31 -5.44
N LYS A 81 -14.55 18.09 -5.94
CA LYS A 81 -13.21 17.58 -6.26
C LYS A 81 -12.50 17.01 -5.04
N ASN A 82 -12.60 17.68 -3.89
CA ASN A 82 -12.03 17.17 -2.63
C ASN A 82 -12.65 15.82 -2.22
N ARG A 83 -13.97 15.67 -2.40
CA ARG A 83 -14.66 14.40 -2.12
C ARG A 83 -14.16 13.28 -3.03
N LEU A 84 -14.02 13.56 -4.33
CA LEU A 84 -13.50 12.61 -5.31
C LEU A 84 -12.05 12.20 -4.99
N MET A 85 -11.19 13.18 -4.71
CA MET A 85 -9.80 12.93 -4.32
C MET A 85 -9.71 12.07 -3.06
N LYS A 86 -10.52 12.36 -2.03
CA LYS A 86 -10.58 11.56 -0.81
C LYS A 86 -10.99 10.11 -1.08
N ASN A 87 -12.02 9.89 -1.90
CA ASN A 87 -12.49 8.55 -2.23
C ASN A 87 -11.43 7.74 -2.97
N VAL A 88 -10.71 8.38 -3.90
CA VAL A 88 -9.61 7.73 -4.64
C VAL A 88 -8.46 7.39 -3.70
N LEU A 89 -8.12 8.26 -2.74
CA LEU A 89 -7.06 8.00 -1.77
C LEU A 89 -7.40 6.80 -0.87
N ILE A 90 -8.65 6.71 -0.41
CA ILE A 90 -9.16 5.57 0.37
C ILE A 90 -9.14 4.29 -0.48
N GLY A 91 -9.65 4.36 -1.71
CA GLY A 91 -9.68 3.21 -2.63
C GLY A 91 -8.27 2.72 -2.97
N ALA A 92 -7.33 3.62 -3.23
CA ALA A 92 -5.94 3.29 -3.50
C ALA A 92 -5.25 2.62 -2.29
N ALA A 93 -5.51 3.09 -1.08
CA ALA A 93 -4.98 2.49 0.14
C ALA A 93 -5.51 1.05 0.34
N ILE A 94 -6.82 0.84 0.14
CA ILE A 94 -7.44 -0.49 0.22
C ILE A 94 -6.87 -1.42 -0.85
N ALA A 95 -6.82 -0.96 -2.11
CA ALA A 95 -6.35 -1.77 -3.22
C ALA A 95 -4.86 -2.14 -3.07
N THR A 96 -4.02 -1.21 -2.61
CA THR A 96 -2.59 -1.47 -2.36
C THR A 96 -2.42 -2.49 -1.24
N THR A 97 -3.19 -2.35 -0.15
CA THR A 97 -3.15 -3.28 0.98
C THR A 97 -3.64 -4.67 0.60
N ALA A 98 -4.75 -4.77 -0.16
CA ALA A 98 -5.27 -6.02 -0.65
C ALA A 98 -4.29 -6.74 -1.60
N SER A 99 -3.64 -5.98 -2.51
CA SER A 99 -2.64 -6.50 -3.42
C SER A 99 -1.39 -7.00 -2.67
N GLY A 100 -0.94 -6.25 -1.67
CA GLY A 100 0.17 -6.65 -0.80
C GLY A 100 -0.15 -7.90 0.02
N LEU A 101 -1.36 -7.98 0.58
CA LEU A 101 -1.82 -9.16 1.32
C LEU A 101 -1.86 -10.40 0.41
N ALA A 102 -2.39 -10.28 -0.81
CA ALA A 102 -2.40 -11.37 -1.78
C ALA A 102 -0.97 -11.87 -2.08
N ARG A 103 -0.01 -10.95 -2.21
CA ARG A 103 1.40 -11.32 -2.41
C ARG A 103 2.01 -12.03 -1.20
N ILE A 104 1.70 -11.58 0.02
CA ILE A 104 2.13 -12.24 1.26
C ILE A 104 1.56 -13.67 1.32
N ILE A 105 0.27 -13.84 1.01
CA ILE A 105 -0.39 -15.14 1.00
C ILE A 105 0.26 -16.07 -0.04
N LEU A 106 0.46 -15.59 -1.26
CA LEU A 106 1.14 -16.36 -2.32
C LEU A 106 2.57 -16.75 -1.95
N GLY A 107 3.26 -15.91 -1.16
CA GLY A 107 4.59 -16.19 -0.64
C GLY A 107 4.67 -17.37 0.33
N PHE A 108 3.55 -17.84 0.91
CA PHE A 108 3.51 -19.08 1.69
C PHE A 108 3.37 -20.34 0.83
N TYR A 109 3.06 -20.19 -0.46
CA TYR A 109 2.89 -21.28 -1.42
C TYR A 109 4.01 -21.31 -2.48
N SER A 110 5.01 -20.44 -2.35
CA SER A 110 6.19 -20.33 -3.24
C SER A 110 7.46 -20.80 -2.53
#